data_AF-A0A7Y5AH49-F1
#
_entry.id   AF-A0A7Y5AH49-F1
#
_cell.length_a   1.000
_cell.length_b   1.000
_cell.length_c   1.000
_cell.angle_alpha   90.00
_cell.angle_beta   90.00
_cell.angle_gamma   90.00
#
_symmetry.space_group_name_H-M   'P 1'
#
loop_
_entity.id
_entity.type
_entity.pdbx_description
1 polymer ?
#
loop_
_entity_poly.entity_id
_entity_poly.type
_entity_poly.pdbx_seq_one_letter_code
_entity_poly.pdbx_strand_id
1 'polypeptide(L)' 'KVQAAIQGEQVRVTGKKRDDLQEAIAALRAKEFDMPLQFNNFRD' A
#
# COMPACT_ATOMS: atom_id res chain seq x y z
N LYS A 1 -8.83 -6.63 -6.00
CA LYS A 1 -8.20 -7.44 -4.93
C LYS A 1 -6.69 -7.36 -5.08
N VAL A 2 -6.06 -6.53 -4.27
CA VAL A 2 -4.61 -6.27 -4.29
C VAL A 2 -3.83 -7.44 -3.66
N GLN A 3 -2.56 -7.60 -4.03
CA GLN A 3 -1.60 -8.49 -3.39
C GLN A 3 -0.52 -7.66 -2.70
N ALA A 4 -0.17 -8.04 -1.47
CA ALA A 4 0.95 -7.47 -0.74
C ALA A 4 2.12 -8.47 -0.72
N ALA A 5 3.33 -7.98 -0.97
CA ALA A 5 4.56 -8.74 -0.89
C ALA A 5 5.57 -7.97 -0.05
N ILE A 6 6.27 -8.68 0.85
CA ILE A 6 7.32 -8.10 1.68
C ILE A 6 8.64 -8.17 0.91
N GLN A 7 9.30 -7.03 0.73
CA GLN A 7 10.59 -6.88 0.05
C GLN A 7 11.58 -6.26 1.03
N GLY A 8 12.29 -7.11 1.78
CA GLY A 8 13.15 -6.65 2.87
C GLY A 8 12.32 -5.92 3.92
N GLU A 9 12.56 -4.61 4.06
CA GLU A 9 11.86 -3.75 5.03
C GLU A 9 10.68 -2.97 4.40
N GLN A 10 10.37 -3.19 3.13
CA GLN A 10 9.28 -2.51 2.42
C GLN A 10 8.15 -3.47 2.07
N VAL A 11 6.92 -2.97 2.10
CA VAL A 11 5.75 -3.71 1.62
C VAL A 11 5.36 -3.20 0.25
N ARG A 12 5.46 -4.05 -0.78
CA ARG A 12 4.99 -3.76 -2.13
C ARG A 12 3.53 -4.20 -2.25
N VAL A 13 2.67 -3.27 -2.67
CA VAL A 13 1.26 -3.56 -2.97
C VAL A 13 1.06 -3.50 -4.48
N THR A 14 0.56 -4.58 -5.07
CA THR A 14 0.30 -4.72 -6.51
C THR A 14 -1.17 -5.04 -6.73
N GLY A 15 -1.80 -4.43 -7.75
CA GLY A 15 -3.21 -4.64 -8.04
C GLY A 15 -3.51 -4.39 -9.51
N LYS A 16 -4.52 -5.07 -10.05
CA LYS A 16 -4.96 -4.88 -11.44
C LYS A 16 -5.76 -3.60 -11.66
N LYS A 17 -6.36 -3.06 -10.60
CA LYS A 17 -7.18 -1.86 -10.62
C LYS A 17 -6.55 -0.80 -9.74
N ARG A 18 -6.46 0.42 -10.26
CA ARG A 18 -5.96 1.57 -9.51
C ARG A 18 -6.86 1.91 -8.33
N ASP A 19 -8.17 1.74 -8.47
CA ASP A 19 -9.14 2.00 -7.39
C ASP A 19 -8.85 1.14 -6.16
N ASP A 20 -8.62 -0.17 -6.36
CA ASP A 20 -8.28 -1.08 -5.27
C ASP A 20 -6.96 -0.69 -4.57
N LEU A 21 -5.99 -0.14 -5.31
CA LEU A 21 -4.72 0.35 -4.74
C LEU A 21 -4.94 1.62 -3.90
N GLN A 22 -5.77 2.54 -4.37
CA GLN A 22 -6.10 3.77 -3.65
C GLN A 22 -6.91 3.48 -2.38
N GLU A 23 -7.86 2.54 -2.45
CA GLU A 23 -8.65 2.09 -1.30
C GLU A 23 -7.76 1.46 -0.22
N ALA A 24 -6.78 0.63 -0.60
CA ALA A 24 -5.82 0.07 0.33
C ALA A 24 -4.96 1.15 1.02
N ILE A 25 -4.51 2.17 0.29
CA ILE A 25 -3.77 3.30 0.87
C ILE A 25 -4.66 4.09 1.83
N ALA A 26 -5.91 4.35 1.47
CA ALA A 26 -6.86 5.05 2.34
C ALA A 26 -7.11 4.26 3.65
N ALA A 27 -7.27 2.94 3.56
CA ALA A 27 -7.42 2.07 4.72
C ALA A 27 -6.17 2.06 5.61
N LEU A 28 -4.96 2.11 5.01
CA LEU A 28 -3.71 2.18 5.76
C LEU A 28 -3.47 3.56 6.38
N ARG A 29 -3.94 4.65 5.76
CA ARG A 29 -3.87 5.99 6.35
C ARG A 29 -4.88 6.20 7.48
N ALA A 30 -6.03 5.52 7.40
CA ALA A 30 -7.08 5.59 8.42
C ALA A 30 -6.74 4.79 9.68
N LYS A 31 -5.80 3.84 9.60
CA LYS A 31 -5.30 3.11 10.76
C LYS A 31 -4.14 3.87 11.38
N GLU A 32 -4.14 3.96 12.70
CA GLU A 32 -2.99 4.46 13.44
C GLU A 32 -1.94 3.35 13.52
N PHE A 33 -0.74 3.68 13.04
CA PHE A 33 0.45 2.86 13.18
C PHE A 33 1.43 3.61 14.06
N ASP A 34 2.16 2.89 14.92
CA ASP A 34 3.21 3.47 15.80
C ASP A 34 4.41 4.05 15.03
N MET A 35 4.38 3.98 13.69
CA MET A 35 5.41 4.51 12.81
C MET A 35 4.79 5.22 11.60
N PRO A 36 5.40 6.32 11.12
CA PRO A 36 4.92 7.04 9.95
C PRO A 36 5.05 6.16 8.70
N LEU A 37 3.92 5.80 8.10
CA LEU A 37 3.90 5.08 6.83
C LEU A 37 4.15 6.04 5.66
N GLN A 38 5.09 5.66 4.80
CA GLN A 38 5.36 6.37 3.54
C GLN A 38 4.89 5.51 2.36
N PHE A 39 4.16 6.13 1.44
CA PHE A 39 3.72 5.50 0.20
C PHE A 39 4.51 6.11 -0.95
N ASN A 40 5.41 5.32 -1.55
CA ASN A 40 6.28 5.75 -2.63
C ASN A 40 6.26 4.75 -3.79
N ASN A 41 6.98 5.06 -4.88
CA ASN A 41 7.15 4.15 -6.01
C ASN A 41 5.83 3.67 -6.65
N PHE A 42 4.95 4.62 -6.98
CA PHE A 42 3.74 4.36 -7.76
C PHE A 42 4.14 3.96 -9.18
N ARG A 43 3.66 2.78 -9.63
CA ARG A 43 3.91 2.24 -10.97
C ARG A 43 2.56 1.91 -11.62
N ASP A 44 2.50 2.06 -12.94
CA ASP A 44 1.37 1.59 -13.77
C ASP A 44 1.37 0.06 -13.90
#